data_AF-A0A645EF66-F1
#
_entry.id   AF-A0A645EF66-F1
#
_cell.length_a   1.000
_cell.length_b   1.000
_cell.length_c   1.000
_cell.angle_alpha   90.00
_cell.angle_beta   90.00
_cell.angle_gamma   90.00
#
_symmetry.space_group_name_H-M   'P 1'
#
loop_
_entity.id
_entity.type
_entity.pdbx_description
1 polymer ?
#
loop_
_entity_poly.entity_id
_entity_poly.type
_entity_poly.pdbx_seq_one_letter_code
_entity_poly.pdbx_strand_id
1 'polypeptide(L)'
;MYRQTDINKFDKDGIITKGVIVRHLVLPWQKDDSKKILWWIKENLGDNVYVSLMSQYTPMYKAREIKKLNRKITTYEYNSVIDYFFEIGLKNGYMQARTSAQSSYTPEFDLSGIKGV
;
A
#
# COMPACT_ATOMS: atom_id res chain seq x y z
N MET A 1 -15.38 6.67 -8.31
CA MET A 1 -14.43 5.72 -8.91
C MET A 1 -14.92 4.28 -8.80
N TYR A 2 -14.92 3.63 -7.62
CA TYR A 2 -15.37 2.22 -7.51
C TYR A 2 -16.78 1.95 -8.06
N ARG A 3 -17.77 2.77 -7.65
CA ARG A 3 -19.16 2.69 -8.17
C ARG A 3 -19.29 2.95 -9.69
N GLN A 4 -18.30 3.58 -10.31
CA GLN A 4 -18.32 3.94 -11.74
C GLN A 4 -17.68 2.86 -12.62
N THR A 5 -16.84 2.00 -12.05
CA THR A 5 -16.03 1.04 -12.81
C THR A 5 -16.59 -0.38 -12.79
N ASP A 6 -17.51 -0.69 -11.86
CA ASP A 6 -17.99 -2.05 -11.59
C ASP A 6 -16.84 -2.99 -11.16
N ILE A 7 -17.06 -4.31 -11.12
CA ILE A 7 -16.06 -5.32 -10.78
C ILE A 7 -14.88 -5.28 -11.76
N ASN A 8 -13.66 -5.49 -11.24
CA ASN A 8 -12.43 -5.51 -12.03
C ASN A 8 -12.50 -6.54 -13.17
N LYS A 9 -12.18 -6.09 -14.39
CA LYS A 9 -12.09 -6.90 -15.61
C LYS A 9 -10.64 -7.11 -16.00
N PHE A 10 -10.32 -8.34 -16.39
CA PHE A 10 -9.00 -8.76 -16.78
C PHE A 10 -9.03 -9.28 -18.23
N ASP A 11 -7.93 -9.11 -18.95
CA ASP A 11 -7.74 -9.80 -20.22
C ASP A 11 -7.26 -11.26 -20.02
N LYS A 12 -6.99 -11.95 -21.13
CA LYS A 12 -6.52 -13.34 -21.14
C LYS A 12 -5.16 -13.55 -20.45
N ASP A 13 -4.37 -12.49 -20.33
CA ASP A 13 -3.02 -12.52 -19.76
C ASP A 13 -3.03 -12.08 -18.27
N GLY A 14 -4.22 -11.80 -17.72
CA GLY A 14 -4.42 -11.41 -16.32
C GLY A 14 -4.14 -9.93 -16.04
N ILE A 15 -4.04 -9.09 -17.08
CA ILE A 15 -3.85 -7.64 -16.93
C ILE A 15 -5.22 -6.99 -16.73
N ILE A 16 -5.32 -6.10 -15.75
CA ILE A 16 -6.55 -5.35 -15.51
C ILE A 16 -6.81 -4.38 -16.67
N THR A 17 -7.94 -4.55 -17.35
CA THR A 17 -8.37 -3.68 -18.47
C THR A 17 -9.36 -2.61 -18.03
N LYS A 18 -10.10 -2.86 -16.94
CA LYS A 18 -11.02 -1.91 -16.32
C LYS A 18 -11.22 -2.26 -14.85
N GLY A 19 -11.19 -1.27 -13.96
CA GLY A 19 -11.46 -1.50 -12.54
C GLY A 19 -10.74 -0.52 -11.62
N VAL A 20 -10.71 -0.85 -10.33
CA VAL A 20 -10.04 -0.08 -9.28
C VAL A 20 -9.23 -1.02 -8.39
N ILE A 21 -8.02 -0.59 -8.03
CA ILE A 21 -7.19 -1.24 -7.02
C ILE A 21 -6.91 -0.21 -5.92
N VAL A 22 -7.27 -0.52 -4.68
CA VAL A 22 -6.99 0.33 -3.52
C VAL A 22 -5.57 0.07 -3.05
N ARG A 23 -4.69 1.07 -3.15
CA ARG A 23 -3.32 0.97 -2.65
C ARG A 23 -3.28 1.49 -1.21
N HIS A 24 -2.97 0.63 -0.27
CA HIS A 24 -2.89 0.96 1.16
C HIS A 24 -1.44 0.86 1.65
N LEU A 25 -0.83 2.00 1.96
CA LEU A 25 0.51 2.06 2.54
C LEU A 25 0.44 1.86 4.05
N VAL A 26 1.04 0.80 4.54
CA VAL A 26 1.10 0.55 5.99
C VAL A 26 2.25 1.37 6.58
N LEU A 27 1.92 2.24 7.53
CA LEU A 27 2.88 3.12 8.20
C LEU A 27 3.41 2.50 9.51
N PRO A 28 4.65 2.84 9.92
CA PRO A 28 5.19 2.41 11.22
C PRO A 28 4.27 2.86 12.36
N TRP A 29 4.10 2.01 13.38
CA TRP A 29 3.24 2.24 14.54
C TRP A 29 1.73 2.34 14.24
N GLN A 30 1.29 2.14 12.99
CA GLN A 30 -0.10 2.34 12.56
C GLN A 30 -0.75 1.07 12.01
N LYS A 31 -0.34 -0.10 12.50
CA LYS A 31 -0.91 -1.38 12.07
C LYS A 31 -2.41 -1.48 12.40
N ASP A 32 -2.84 -0.99 13.56
CA ASP A 32 -4.24 -1.13 14.00
C ASP A 32 -5.16 -0.19 13.21
N ASP A 33 -4.68 1.01 12.87
CA ASP A 33 -5.41 1.90 11.97
C ASP A 33 -5.50 1.31 10.55
N SER A 34 -4.44 0.63 10.08
CA SER A 34 -4.49 -0.13 8.82
C SER A 34 -5.55 -1.24 8.85
N LYS A 35 -5.69 -1.95 9.97
CA LYS A 35 -6.75 -2.96 10.14
C LYS A 35 -8.14 -2.34 10.08
N LYS A 36 -8.37 -1.21 10.77
CA LYS A 36 -9.65 -0.49 10.69
C LYS A 36 -9.98 -0.05 9.26
N ILE A 37 -8.98 0.39 8.50
CA ILE A 37 -9.15 0.75 7.08
C ILE A 37 -9.52 -0.47 6.25
N LEU A 38 -8.86 -1.62 6.46
CA LEU A 38 -9.20 -2.87 5.76
C LEU A 38 -10.63 -3.33 6.06
N TRP A 39 -11.04 -3.24 7.33
CA TRP A 39 -12.43 -3.51 7.72
C TRP A 39 -13.40 -2.57 7.00
N TRP A 40 -13.12 -1.27 7.02
CA TRP A 40 -13.95 -0.28 6.32
C TRP A 40 -14.04 -0.56 4.82
N ILE A 41 -12.92 -0.91 4.18
CA ILE A 41 -12.86 -1.27 2.75
C ILE A 41 -13.80 -2.45 2.47
N LYS A 42 -13.71 -3.51 3.29
CA LYS A 42 -14.57 -4.68 3.14
C LYS A 42 -16.05 -4.30 3.27
N GLU A 43 -16.41 -3.62 4.36
CA GLU A 43 -17.81 -3.30 4.65
C GLU A 43 -18.44 -2.36 3.61
N ASN A 44 -17.65 -1.47 3.00
CA ASN A 44 -18.18 -0.44 2.10
C ASN A 44 -18.01 -0.76 0.61
N LEU A 45 -17.03 -1.58 0.24
CA LEU A 45 -16.72 -1.91 -1.16
C LEU A 45 -16.99 -3.39 -1.50
N GLY A 46 -17.20 -4.23 -0.48
CA GLY A 46 -17.50 -5.66 -0.62
C GLY A 46 -16.26 -6.53 -0.88
N ASP A 47 -16.50 -7.84 -0.97
CA ASP A 47 -15.43 -8.85 -0.98
C ASP A 47 -14.62 -8.91 -2.29
N ASN A 48 -15.14 -8.33 -3.38
CA ASN A 48 -14.49 -8.35 -4.69
C ASN A 48 -13.46 -7.22 -4.88
N VAL A 49 -13.31 -6.31 -3.91
CA VAL A 49 -12.36 -5.20 -4.00
C VAL A 49 -10.92 -5.71 -4.02
N TYR A 50 -10.12 -5.18 -4.94
CA TYR A 50 -8.68 -5.47 -4.99
C TYR A 50 -7.93 -4.48 -4.10
N VAL A 51 -7.11 -5.01 -3.20
CA VAL A 51 -6.29 -4.21 -2.28
C VAL A 51 -4.83 -4.55 -2.46
N SER A 52 -4.00 -3.53 -2.68
CA SER A 52 -2.54 -3.65 -2.66
C SER A 52 -2.02 -3.16 -1.31
N LEU A 53 -1.53 -4.08 -0.49
CA LEU A 53 -0.86 -3.76 0.78
C LEU A 53 0.61 -3.46 0.50
N MET A 54 1.04 -2.24 0.83
CA MET A 54 2.38 -1.75 0.55
C MET A 54 3.17 -1.56 1.84
N SER A 55 4.46 -1.94 1.80
CA SER A 55 5.43 -1.75 2.90
C SER A 55 6.54 -0.75 2.57
N GLN A 56 6.44 -0.04 1.44
CA GLN A 56 7.51 0.77 0.84
C GLN A 56 7.71 2.15 1.49
N TYR A 57 7.38 2.29 2.78
CA TYR A 57 7.59 3.55 3.50
C TYR A 57 9.07 3.73 3.87
N THR A 58 9.69 4.82 3.38
CA THR A 58 11.04 5.23 3.75
C THR A 58 11.00 6.64 4.36
N PRO A 59 11.44 6.84 5.61
CA PRO A 59 11.49 8.17 6.23
C PRO A 59 12.46 9.10 5.49
N MET A 60 11.96 10.24 5.04
CA MET A 60 12.72 11.28 4.33
C MET A 60 12.53 12.65 4.97
N TYR A 61 13.53 13.52 4.82
CA TYR A 61 13.51 14.89 5.32
C TYR A 61 13.06 14.95 6.80
N LYS A 62 12.13 15.86 7.13
CA LYS A 62 11.56 16.04 8.48
C LYS A 62 10.83 14.82 9.05
N ALA A 63 10.48 13.82 8.23
CA ALA A 63 9.86 12.60 8.77
C ALA A 63 10.79 11.86 9.74
N ARG A 64 12.12 12.03 9.60
CA ARG A 64 13.12 11.47 10.53
C ARG A 64 13.07 12.10 11.92
N GLU A 65 12.56 13.32 12.04
CA GLU A 65 12.40 14.04 13.30
C GLU A 65 11.09 13.67 14.02
N ILE A 66 10.11 13.14 13.29
CA ILE A 66 8.81 12.75 13.83
C ILE A 66 8.91 11.32 14.37
N LYS A 67 8.91 11.15 15.71
CA LYS A 67 9.04 9.83 16.37
C LYS A 67 8.09 8.74 15.86
N LYS A 68 6.88 9.10 15.40
CA LYS A 68 5.90 8.15 14.85
C LYS A 68 6.17 7.75 13.39
N LEU A 69 7.06 8.44 12.69
CA LEU A 69 7.34 8.29 11.26
C LEU A 69 8.83 8.09 10.96
N ASN A 70 9.69 8.16 11.97
CA ASN A 70 11.15 8.17 11.80
C ASN A 70 11.78 6.81 11.45
N ARG A 71 10.99 5.75 11.25
CA ARG A 71 11.49 4.42 10.90
C ARG A 71 10.67 3.77 9.80
N LYS A 72 11.25 2.75 9.15
CA LYS A 72 10.49 1.86 8.27
C LYS A 72 9.54 0.99 9.09
N ILE A 73 8.48 0.50 8.44
CA ILE A 73 7.60 -0.52 9.02
C ILE A 73 8.40 -1.78 9.39
N THR A 74 8.05 -2.46 10.48
CA THR A 74 8.65 -3.76 10.85
C THR A 74 7.98 -4.92 10.13
N THR A 75 8.65 -6.07 10.02
CA THR A 75 8.03 -7.29 9.45
C THR A 75 6.82 -7.72 10.25
N TYR A 76 6.91 -7.65 11.59
CA TYR A 76 5.81 -7.99 12.47
C TYR A 76 4.57 -7.09 12.25
N GLU A 77 4.75 -5.77 12.16
CA GLU A 77 3.64 -4.87 11.89
C GLU A 77 2.98 -5.14 10.53
N TYR A 78 3.79 -5.36 9.51
CA TYR A 78 3.28 -5.62 8.16
C TYR A 78 2.54 -6.96 8.08
N ASN A 79 3.14 -8.03 8.61
CA ASN A 79 2.52 -9.36 8.65
C ASN A 79 1.21 -9.32 9.45
N SER A 80 1.17 -8.59 10.57
CA SER A 80 -0.07 -8.45 11.34
C SER A 80 -1.23 -7.82 10.54
N VAL A 81 -0.93 -6.96 9.56
CA VAL A 81 -1.94 -6.39 8.65
C VAL A 81 -2.33 -7.38 7.56
N ILE A 82 -1.37 -8.16 7.04
CA ILE A 82 -1.62 -9.25 6.08
C ILE A 82 -2.51 -10.33 6.70
N ASP A 83 -2.17 -10.78 7.90
CA ASP A 83 -2.93 -11.81 8.61
C ASP A 83 -4.38 -11.35 8.82
N TYR A 84 -4.54 -10.09 9.24
CA TYR A 84 -5.87 -9.50 9.41
C TYR A 84 -6.65 -9.38 8.10
N PHE A 85 -5.98 -9.04 6.99
CA PHE A 85 -6.61 -9.01 5.65
C PHE A 85 -7.27 -10.35 5.33
N PHE A 86 -6.57 -11.46 5.58
CA PHE A 86 -7.11 -12.81 5.37
C PHE A 86 -8.16 -13.19 6.44
N GLU A 87 -7.94 -12.82 7.70
CA GLU A 87 -8.86 -13.07 8.82
C GLU A 87 -10.25 -12.50 8.55
N ILE A 88 -10.32 -11.26 8.02
CA ILE A 88 -11.60 -10.64 7.66
C ILE A 88 -12.15 -11.14 6.33
N GLY A 89 -11.49 -12.07 5.64
CA GLY A 89 -12.02 -12.71 4.43
C GLY A 89 -11.88 -11.90 3.14
N LEU A 90 -11.02 -10.87 3.10
CA LEU A 90 -10.62 -10.26 1.84
C LEU A 90 -9.73 -11.26 1.06
N LYS A 91 -9.96 -11.37 -0.26
CA LYS A 91 -9.34 -12.42 -1.10
C LYS A 91 -8.43 -11.85 -2.18
N ASN A 92 -8.75 -10.67 -2.69
CA ASN A 92 -8.08 -10.08 -3.86
C ASN A 92 -6.94 -9.14 -3.42
N GLY A 93 -5.85 -9.72 -2.93
CA GLY A 93 -4.72 -9.00 -2.35
C GLY A 93 -3.47 -9.02 -3.22
N TYR A 94 -2.80 -7.86 -3.36
CA TYR A 94 -1.40 -7.81 -3.77
C TYR A 94 -0.53 -7.51 -2.56
N MET A 95 0.20 -8.51 -2.06
CA MET A 95 1.20 -8.33 -1.01
C MET A 95 2.61 -8.44 -1.60
N GLN A 96 3.46 -7.46 -1.31
CA GLN A 96 4.86 -7.48 -1.74
C GLN A 96 5.77 -7.95 -0.60
N ALA A 97 6.81 -8.72 -0.94
CA ALA A 97 7.90 -9.00 -0.01
C ALA A 97 8.63 -7.70 0.36
N ARG A 98 9.00 -7.58 1.64
CA ARG A 98 9.55 -6.36 2.25
C ARG A 98 10.86 -5.87 1.63
N THR A 99 11.57 -6.73 0.90
CA THR A 99 12.79 -6.40 0.16
C THR A 99 12.59 -5.28 -0.87
N SER A 100 11.34 -4.98 -1.22
CA SER A 100 10.97 -3.88 -2.14
C SER A 100 11.12 -2.48 -1.52
N ALA A 101 11.24 -2.34 -0.19
CA ALA A 101 11.40 -1.05 0.48
C ALA A 101 12.87 -0.60 0.51
N GLN A 102 13.59 -0.74 -0.61
CA GLN A 102 14.93 -0.21 -0.79
C GLN A 102 14.87 1.25 -1.23
N SER A 103 15.85 2.05 -0.77
CA SER A 103 15.98 3.46 -1.16
C SER A 103 16.30 3.65 -2.63
N SER A 104 16.66 2.57 -3.35
CA SER A 104 16.95 2.54 -4.79
C SER A 104 15.79 3.02 -5.67
N TYR A 105 14.55 3.03 -5.16
CA TYR A 105 13.39 3.56 -5.86
C TYR A 105 13.10 5.03 -5.56
N THR A 106 13.94 5.69 -4.76
CA THR A 106 13.82 7.13 -4.48
C THR A 106 14.66 7.89 -5.51
N PRO A 107 14.06 8.75 -6.36
CA PRO A 107 14.83 9.62 -7.22
C PRO A 107 15.77 10.51 -6.41
N GLU A 108 16.95 10.81 -6.93
CA GLU A 108 17.82 11.82 -6.36
C GLU A 108 17.18 13.19 -6.66
N PHE A 109 16.56 13.78 -5.63
CA PHE A 109 15.93 15.12 -5.72
C PHE A 109 16.99 16.22 -5.58
N ASP A 110 18.10 16.12 -6.31
CA ASP A 110 19.27 16.99 -6.24
C ASP A 110 19.32 18.05 -7.36
N LEU A 111 18.22 18.18 -8.12
CA LEU A 111 18.09 19.03 -9.30
C LEU A 111 19.01 18.65 -10.46
N SER A 112 19.69 17.49 -10.39
CA SER A 112 20.47 16.97 -11.51
C SER A 112 19.57 16.82 -12.75
N GLY A 113 20.05 17.31 -13.88
CA GLY A 113 19.31 17.31 -15.14
C GLY A 113 18.42 18.53 -15.42
N ILE A 114 18.29 19.48 -14.48
CA ILE A 114 17.65 20.78 -14.75
C ILE A 114 18.69 21.74 -15.33
N LYS A 115 18.55 22.13 -16.60
CA LYS A 115 19.41 23.16 -17.22
C LYS A 115 18.98 24.55 -16.74
N GLY A 116 19.88 25.28 -16.08
CA GLY A 116 19.69 26.70 -15.73
C GLY A 116 19.49 27.01 -14.25
N VAL A 117 19.89 26.10 -13.35
CA VAL A 117 20.11 26.38 -11.92
C VAL A 117 21.61 26.48 -11.68
#